data_AF-A0AA43HEB7-F1
#
_entry.id   AF-A0AA43HEB7-F1
#
_cell.length_a   1.000
_cell.length_b   1.000
_cell.length_c   1.000
_cell.angle_alpha   90.00
_cell.angle_beta   90.00
_cell.angle_gamma   90.00
#
_symmetry.space_group_name_H-M   'P 1'
#
loop_
_entity.id
_entity.type
_entity.pdbx_description
1 polymer ?
#
loop_
_entity_poly.entity_id
_entity_poly.type
_entity_poly.pdbx_seq_one_letter_code
_entity_poly.pdbx_strand_id
1 'polypeptide(L)'
;MEKNEHISLLTDLLPQYRLMNSIYKQIADSLKFSFESQCRITDFYNTFKDKQVFEKAVLHLLLSTDKEKLALIAVNLREEISKNIELYTAHKELFDNINTLNVCTSRHDPVRFKIEGQLEATHKLWQELTQVRNSLESASWNYDKVAEQQLTRKEEQVENLYKKEQDKLKNLYEQQKESDQNAFQYIHNVFGDILDLSNTFISLLGNYFPVEKKKTPNNTPTIKPGIYFDMNLVSLIHQECNNIQFENLSETDFYALLNLQPCNSRLTVKDREGIRVCYLIYKLYECLKTESRAQWRSDILKSAGIKEDYYNSKYKVPVSEIPSRENERFARCIDDIFKNIS
;
A
#
# COMPACT_ATOMS: atom_id res chain seq x y z
N MET A 1 28.00 -15.24 -16.83
CA MET A 1 27.21 -14.02 -17.06
C MET A 1 25.88 -14.06 -16.32
N GLU A 2 25.16 -15.19 -16.25
CA GLU A 2 23.88 -15.34 -15.52
C GLU A 2 23.91 -14.94 -14.03
N LYS A 3 25.06 -15.09 -13.36
CA LYS A 3 25.24 -14.80 -11.91
C LYS A 3 24.94 -13.33 -11.53
N ASN A 4 25.12 -12.39 -12.45
CA ASN A 4 24.94 -10.95 -12.19
C ASN A 4 23.54 -10.42 -12.55
N GLU A 5 22.85 -10.99 -13.55
CA GLU A 5 21.51 -10.55 -13.96
C GLU A 5 20.48 -10.78 -12.85
N HIS A 6 20.59 -11.89 -12.14
CA HIS A 6 19.64 -12.26 -11.08
C HIS A 6 19.78 -11.42 -9.80
N ILE A 7 20.99 -10.95 -9.47
CA ILE A 7 21.18 -10.00 -8.36
C ILE A 7 20.66 -8.61 -8.77
N SER A 8 20.86 -8.20 -10.03
CA SER A 8 20.31 -6.94 -10.57
C SER A 8 18.81 -6.87 -10.39
N LEU A 9 18.08 -7.95 -10.70
CA LEU A 9 16.62 -7.98 -10.63
C LEU A 9 16.07 -7.56 -9.25
N LEU A 10 16.63 -8.08 -8.16
CA LEU A 10 16.15 -7.76 -6.80
C LEU A 10 16.56 -6.35 -6.36
N THR A 11 17.76 -5.90 -6.74
CA THR A 11 18.20 -4.52 -6.48
C THR A 11 17.41 -3.49 -7.29
N ASP A 12 16.94 -3.87 -8.49
CA ASP A 12 16.12 -3.04 -9.36
C ASP A 12 14.65 -3.05 -8.93
N LEU A 13 14.15 -4.17 -8.40
CA LEU A 13 12.77 -4.31 -7.96
C LEU A 13 12.43 -3.44 -6.74
N LEU A 14 13.34 -3.30 -5.79
CA LEU A 14 13.14 -2.52 -4.56
C LEU A 14 12.78 -1.03 -4.83
N PRO A 15 13.57 -0.25 -5.59
CA PRO A 15 13.22 1.14 -5.91
C PRO A 15 11.94 1.25 -6.73
N GLN A 16 11.63 0.23 -7.56
CA GLN A 16 10.39 0.22 -8.35
C GLN A 16 9.15 0.04 -7.48
N TYR A 17 9.19 -0.82 -6.46
CA TYR A 17 8.11 -0.91 -5.47
C TYR A 17 7.94 0.40 -4.68
N ARG A 18 9.02 1.11 -4.34
CA ARG A 18 8.94 2.43 -3.69
C ARG A 18 8.24 3.46 -4.56
N LEU A 19 8.57 3.48 -5.86
CA LEU A 19 7.90 4.33 -6.83
C LEU A 19 6.41 3.97 -6.94
N MET A 20 6.09 2.67 -7.01
CA MET A 20 4.72 2.16 -7.01
C MET A 20 3.94 2.63 -5.79
N ASN A 21 4.50 2.48 -4.59
CA ASN A 21 3.90 2.92 -3.34
C ASN A 21 3.63 4.43 -3.31
N SER A 22 4.56 5.22 -3.85
CA SER A 22 4.37 6.66 -4.01
C SER A 22 3.19 6.98 -4.94
N ILE A 23 3.08 6.29 -6.08
CA ILE A 23 1.98 6.46 -7.02
C ILE A 23 0.65 6.06 -6.37
N TYR A 24 0.58 4.90 -5.69
CA TYR A 24 -0.63 4.42 -5.02
C TYR A 24 -1.11 5.43 -3.98
N LYS A 25 -0.19 5.97 -3.18
CA LYS A 25 -0.48 7.01 -2.19
C LYS A 25 -0.99 8.30 -2.85
N GLN A 26 -0.35 8.77 -3.91
CA GLN A 26 -0.80 9.96 -4.63
C GLN A 26 -2.21 9.80 -5.21
N ILE A 27 -2.54 8.61 -5.72
CA ILE A 27 -3.87 8.30 -6.22
C ILE A 27 -4.88 8.31 -5.07
N ALA A 28 -4.56 7.65 -3.95
CA ALA A 28 -5.42 7.62 -2.77
C ALA A 28 -5.68 9.03 -2.20
N ASP A 29 -4.65 9.88 -2.15
CA ASP A 29 -4.74 11.23 -1.59
C ASP A 29 -5.46 12.20 -2.54
N SER A 30 -5.21 12.13 -3.85
CA SER A 30 -5.71 13.11 -4.82
C SER A 30 -6.97 12.69 -5.58
N LEU A 31 -7.31 11.39 -5.54
CA LEU A 31 -8.34 10.76 -6.37
C LEU A 31 -8.14 10.98 -7.88
N LYS A 32 -6.93 11.38 -8.30
CA LYS A 32 -6.57 11.62 -9.69
C LYS A 32 -5.64 10.53 -10.17
N PHE A 33 -5.91 10.03 -11.36
CA PHE A 33 -5.08 9.03 -12.02
C PHE A 33 -4.73 9.47 -13.43
N SER A 34 -3.43 9.51 -13.74
CA SER A 34 -2.90 10.01 -15.00
C SER A 34 -2.46 8.87 -15.92
N PHE A 35 -2.39 9.15 -17.23
CA PHE A 35 -1.86 8.20 -18.21
C PHE A 35 -0.40 7.84 -17.92
N GLU A 36 0.42 8.79 -17.48
CA GLU A 36 1.80 8.53 -17.10
C GLU A 36 1.90 7.54 -15.92
N SER A 37 1.04 7.70 -14.91
CA SER A 37 0.95 6.75 -13.81
C SER A 37 0.50 5.37 -14.31
N GLN A 38 -0.49 5.30 -15.20
CA GLN A 38 -0.93 4.04 -15.80
C GLN A 38 0.19 3.31 -16.55
N CYS A 39 1.00 4.02 -17.34
CA CYS A 39 2.16 3.44 -18.01
C CYS A 39 3.15 2.86 -17.00
N ARG A 40 3.55 3.64 -16.00
CA ARG A 40 4.52 3.20 -14.98
C ARG A 40 4.06 1.95 -14.22
N ILE A 41 2.78 1.87 -13.87
CA ILE A 41 2.22 0.71 -13.15
C ILE A 41 2.19 -0.53 -14.05
N THR A 42 1.77 -0.37 -15.31
CA THR A 42 1.72 -1.46 -16.27
C THR A 42 3.10 -1.95 -16.68
N ASP A 43 4.05 -1.05 -16.88
CA ASP A 43 5.45 -1.36 -17.21
C ASP A 43 6.10 -2.14 -16.07
N PHE A 44 5.85 -1.75 -14.82
CA PHE A 44 6.28 -2.50 -13.65
C PHE A 44 5.75 -3.94 -13.68
N TYR A 45 4.44 -4.11 -13.87
CA TYR A 45 3.84 -5.44 -13.92
C TYR A 45 4.46 -6.27 -15.05
N ASN A 46 4.56 -5.72 -16.26
CA ASN A 46 5.12 -6.43 -17.40
C ASN A 46 6.60 -6.80 -17.23
N THR A 47 7.38 -5.96 -16.53
CA THR A 47 8.80 -6.20 -16.26
C THR A 47 9.00 -7.31 -15.23
N PHE A 48 8.15 -7.37 -14.19
CA PHE A 48 8.38 -8.24 -13.03
C PHE A 48 7.36 -9.38 -12.88
N LYS A 49 6.38 -9.55 -13.79
CA LYS A 49 5.34 -10.61 -13.68
C LYS A 49 5.86 -12.05 -13.69
N ASP A 50 7.09 -12.30 -14.14
CA ASP A 50 7.65 -13.66 -14.17
C ASP A 50 8.06 -14.12 -12.76
N LYS A 51 7.18 -14.94 -12.18
CA LYS A 51 7.34 -15.54 -10.85
C LYS A 51 8.55 -16.48 -10.77
N GLN A 52 8.88 -17.18 -11.85
CA GLN A 52 10.01 -18.12 -11.87
C GLN A 52 11.34 -17.37 -11.93
N VAL A 53 11.41 -16.27 -12.69
CA VAL A 53 12.59 -15.40 -12.71
C VAL A 53 12.82 -14.78 -11.33
N PHE A 54 11.77 -14.32 -10.66
CA PHE A 54 11.86 -13.84 -9.28
C PHE A 54 12.35 -14.93 -8.32
N GLU A 55 11.77 -16.13 -8.37
CA GLU A 55 12.18 -17.27 -7.53
C GLU A 55 13.64 -17.66 -7.76
N LYS A 56 14.10 -17.72 -9.02
CA LYS A 56 15.51 -17.93 -9.36
C LYS A 56 16.40 -16.84 -8.79
N ALA A 57 15.97 -15.57 -8.85
CA ALA A 57 16.71 -14.46 -8.27
C ALA A 57 16.84 -14.57 -6.75
N VAL A 58 15.75 -14.98 -6.06
CA VAL A 58 15.74 -15.25 -4.61
C VAL A 58 16.66 -16.43 -4.25
N LEU A 59 16.64 -17.53 -5.03
CA LEU A 59 17.55 -18.67 -4.85
C LEU A 59 19.01 -18.27 -5.07
N HIS A 60 19.27 -17.47 -6.10
CA HIS A 60 20.60 -16.97 -6.39
C HIS A 60 21.11 -16.04 -5.27
N LEU A 61 20.21 -15.22 -4.71
CA LEU A 61 20.47 -14.43 -3.51
C LEU A 61 20.88 -15.35 -2.35
N LEU A 62 20.23 -16.50 -2.14
CA LEU A 62 20.59 -17.46 -1.07
C LEU A 62 22.00 -18.07 -1.23
N LEU A 63 22.45 -18.25 -2.48
CA LEU A 63 23.74 -18.86 -2.83
C LEU A 63 24.92 -17.86 -2.83
N SER A 64 24.68 -16.58 -2.56
CA SER A 64 25.72 -15.55 -2.55
C SER A 64 26.56 -15.57 -1.27
N THR A 65 27.82 -15.13 -1.37
CA THR A 65 28.79 -15.15 -0.26
C THR A 65 28.56 -14.07 0.80
N ASP A 66 27.78 -13.02 0.51
CA ASP A 66 27.58 -11.86 1.40
C ASP A 66 26.23 -11.90 2.14
N LYS A 67 26.09 -12.83 3.10
CA LYS A 67 24.80 -13.13 3.76
C LYS A 67 24.12 -11.92 4.42
N GLU A 68 24.87 -10.95 4.92
CA GLU A 68 24.33 -9.76 5.60
C GLU A 68 23.63 -8.80 4.64
N LYS A 69 24.26 -8.47 3.49
CA LYS A 69 23.62 -7.61 2.48
C LYS A 69 22.38 -8.27 1.88
N LEU A 70 22.40 -9.59 1.71
CA LEU A 70 21.26 -10.35 1.16
C LEU A 70 20.06 -10.31 2.10
N ALA A 71 20.29 -10.50 3.41
CA ALA A 71 19.24 -10.43 4.42
C ALA A 71 18.61 -9.02 4.46
N LEU A 72 19.42 -7.97 4.36
CA LEU A 72 18.94 -6.59 4.33
C LEU A 72 18.08 -6.30 3.08
N ILE A 73 18.52 -6.75 1.90
CA ILE A 73 17.74 -6.59 0.66
C ILE A 73 16.40 -7.32 0.76
N ALA A 74 16.39 -8.57 1.26
CA ALA A 74 15.17 -9.34 1.41
C ALA A 74 14.18 -8.71 2.41
N VAL A 75 14.68 -8.18 3.53
CA VAL A 75 13.85 -7.47 4.53
C VAL A 75 13.24 -6.20 3.95
N ASN A 76 14.07 -5.36 3.32
CA ASN A 76 13.60 -4.11 2.72
C ASN A 76 12.58 -4.36 1.60
N LEU A 77 12.84 -5.36 0.75
CA LEU A 77 11.93 -5.72 -0.32
C LEU A 77 10.60 -6.24 0.23
N ARG A 78 10.63 -7.10 1.26
CA ARG A 78 9.42 -7.57 1.95
C ARG A 78 8.63 -6.40 2.53
N GLU A 79 9.29 -5.44 3.15
CA GLU A 79 8.64 -4.25 3.72
C GLU A 79 7.94 -3.42 2.64
N GLU A 80 8.62 -3.12 1.53
CA GLU A 80 8.05 -2.33 0.44
C GLU A 80 6.91 -3.05 -0.29
N ILE A 81 6.99 -4.38 -0.46
CA ILE A 81 5.89 -5.18 -1.00
C ILE A 81 4.70 -5.18 -0.03
N SER A 82 4.95 -5.31 1.28
CA SER A 82 3.88 -5.30 2.29
C SER A 82 3.15 -3.95 2.32
N LYS A 83 3.89 -2.83 2.25
CA LYS A 83 3.31 -1.49 2.11
C LYS A 83 2.42 -1.39 0.87
N ASN A 84 2.84 -1.98 -0.26
CA ASN A 84 2.05 -1.97 -1.48
C ASN A 84 0.71 -2.71 -1.29
N ILE A 85 0.75 -3.90 -0.71
CA ILE A 85 -0.42 -4.72 -0.38
C ILE A 85 -1.35 -3.95 0.56
N GLU A 86 -0.81 -3.32 1.61
CA GLU A 86 -1.58 -2.53 2.58
C GLU A 86 -2.26 -1.33 1.91
N LEU A 87 -1.53 -0.56 1.08
CA LEU A 87 -2.07 0.58 0.36
C LEU A 87 -3.21 0.18 -0.57
N TYR A 88 -3.04 -0.90 -1.33
CA TYR A 88 -4.09 -1.44 -2.19
C TYR A 88 -5.29 -1.90 -1.37
N THR A 89 -5.07 -2.69 -0.32
CA THR A 89 -6.16 -3.26 0.50
C THR A 89 -6.97 -2.18 1.19
N ALA A 90 -6.32 -1.10 1.65
CA ALA A 90 -6.99 0.03 2.27
C ALA A 90 -7.89 0.83 1.30
N HIS A 91 -7.59 0.80 0.00
CA HIS A 91 -8.32 1.57 -1.03
C HIS A 91 -8.78 0.67 -2.19
N LYS A 92 -9.14 -0.59 -1.89
CA LYS A 92 -9.44 -1.61 -2.90
C LYS A 92 -10.51 -1.16 -3.91
N GLU A 93 -11.64 -0.67 -3.40
CA GLU A 93 -12.75 -0.17 -4.24
C GLU A 93 -12.31 0.95 -5.19
N LEU A 94 -11.35 1.78 -4.79
CA LEU A 94 -10.83 2.82 -5.66
C LEU A 94 -10.05 2.20 -6.81
N PHE A 95 -9.07 1.32 -6.50
CA PHE A 95 -8.16 0.76 -7.49
C PHE A 95 -8.85 -0.20 -8.47
N ASP A 96 -9.79 -1.01 -7.98
CA ASP A 96 -10.54 -1.96 -8.81
C ASP A 96 -11.45 -1.25 -9.83
N ASN A 97 -11.99 -0.09 -9.43
CA ASN A 97 -12.91 0.68 -10.26
C ASN A 97 -12.22 1.75 -11.13
N ILE A 98 -10.88 1.80 -11.15
CA ILE A 98 -10.15 2.70 -12.05
C ILE A 98 -10.49 2.37 -13.51
N ASN A 99 -11.10 3.35 -14.20
CA ASN A 99 -11.38 3.26 -15.63
C ASN A 99 -10.11 3.60 -16.45
N THR A 100 -9.24 2.61 -16.58
CA THR A 100 -7.98 2.67 -17.34
C THR A 100 -8.21 2.96 -18.83
N LEU A 101 -9.33 2.52 -19.40
CA LEU A 101 -9.72 2.87 -20.77
C LEU A 101 -9.88 4.39 -20.92
N ASN A 102 -10.63 5.02 -20.02
CA ASN A 102 -10.82 6.46 -20.03
C ASN A 102 -9.50 7.21 -19.82
N VAL A 103 -8.62 6.70 -18.96
CA VAL A 103 -7.28 7.29 -18.75
C VAL A 103 -6.44 7.25 -20.02
N CYS A 104 -6.51 6.15 -20.80
CA CYS A 104 -5.78 6.02 -22.07
C CYS A 104 -6.38 6.85 -23.21
N THR A 105 -7.71 7.00 -23.26
CA THR A 105 -8.38 7.80 -24.30
C THR A 105 -8.34 9.29 -24.01
N SER A 106 -8.33 9.69 -22.73
CA SER A 106 -8.26 11.09 -22.29
C SER A 106 -6.84 11.62 -22.15
N ARG A 107 -5.84 10.87 -22.65
CA ARG A 107 -4.44 11.29 -22.64
C ARG A 107 -4.24 12.56 -23.47
N HIS A 108 -3.22 13.33 -23.13
CA HIS A 108 -2.83 14.48 -23.94
C HIS A 108 -2.29 14.00 -25.29
N ASP A 109 -2.96 14.34 -26.39
CA ASP A 109 -2.55 14.00 -27.75
C ASP A 109 -2.35 15.27 -28.60
N PRO A 110 -1.09 15.74 -28.75
CA PRO A 110 -0.77 16.88 -29.62
C PRO A 110 -1.05 16.64 -31.10
N VAL A 111 -1.09 15.37 -31.55
CA VAL A 111 -1.31 15.03 -32.97
C VAL A 111 -2.74 15.40 -33.38
N ARG A 112 -3.71 15.21 -32.48
CA ARG A 112 -5.10 15.63 -32.69
C ARG A 112 -5.22 17.10 -33.08
N PHE A 113 -4.57 18.01 -32.35
CA PHE A 113 -4.60 19.44 -32.67
C PHE A 113 -3.94 19.76 -34.03
N LYS A 114 -2.87 19.03 -34.38
CA LYS A 114 -2.22 19.17 -35.69
C LYS A 114 -3.14 18.70 -36.81
N ILE A 115 -3.87 17.60 -36.62
CA ILE A 115 -4.87 17.10 -37.57
C ILE A 115 -5.98 18.13 -37.79
N GLU A 116 -6.52 18.72 -36.71
CA GLU A 116 -7.56 19.75 -36.80
C GLU A 116 -7.09 20.95 -37.65
N GLY A 117 -5.89 21.49 -37.37
CA GLY A 117 -5.34 22.58 -38.17
C GLY A 117 -5.02 22.19 -39.61
N GLN A 118 -4.54 20.97 -39.84
CA GLN A 118 -4.23 20.45 -41.17
C GLN A 118 -5.51 20.25 -42.00
N LEU A 119 -6.60 19.77 -41.38
CA LEU A 119 -7.91 19.63 -42.02
C LEU A 119 -8.44 20.99 -42.50
N GLU A 120 -8.27 22.05 -41.72
CA GLU A 120 -8.68 23.41 -42.12
C GLU A 120 -7.88 23.89 -43.35
N ALA A 121 -6.55 23.68 -43.36
CA ALA A 121 -5.69 24.02 -44.49
C ALA A 121 -6.07 23.24 -45.76
N THR A 122 -6.25 21.92 -45.63
CA THR A 122 -6.69 21.05 -46.72
C THR A 122 -8.08 21.44 -47.24
N HIS A 123 -9.00 21.84 -46.35
CA HIS A 123 -10.34 22.29 -46.74
C HIS A 123 -10.31 23.61 -47.53
N LYS A 124 -9.51 24.59 -47.12
CA LYS A 124 -9.33 25.85 -47.84
C LYS A 124 -8.82 25.63 -49.28
N LEU A 125 -7.82 24.76 -49.45
CA LEU A 125 -7.30 24.41 -50.78
C LEU A 125 -8.33 23.67 -51.63
N TRP A 126 -9.14 22.78 -51.03
CA TRP A 126 -10.23 22.12 -51.74
C TRP A 126 -11.29 23.11 -52.23
N GLN A 127 -11.65 24.11 -51.40
CA GLN A 127 -12.56 25.19 -51.80
C GLN A 127 -11.99 26.02 -52.95
N GLU A 128 -10.71 26.42 -52.89
CA GLU A 128 -10.05 27.16 -53.97
C GLU A 128 -10.00 26.34 -55.26
N LEU A 129 -9.63 25.05 -55.18
CA LEU A 129 -9.59 24.16 -56.33
C LEU A 129 -10.96 24.05 -57.01
N THR A 130 -12.02 23.94 -56.21
CA THR A 130 -13.40 23.89 -56.69
C THR A 130 -13.78 25.19 -57.41
N GLN A 131 -13.42 26.35 -56.86
CA GLN A 131 -13.67 27.66 -57.50
C GLN A 131 -12.91 27.82 -58.82
N VAL A 132 -11.64 27.39 -58.86
CA VAL A 132 -10.82 27.44 -60.08
C VAL A 132 -11.42 26.54 -61.17
N ARG A 133 -11.84 25.32 -60.81
CA ARG A 133 -12.51 24.38 -61.73
C ARG A 133 -13.80 24.95 -62.31
N ASN A 134 -14.66 25.52 -61.48
CA ASN A 134 -15.90 26.16 -61.93
C ASN A 134 -15.63 27.36 -62.86
N SER A 135 -14.58 28.13 -62.56
CA SER A 135 -14.18 29.27 -63.39
C SER A 135 -13.58 28.82 -64.73
N LEU A 136 -12.80 27.75 -64.73
CA LEU A 136 -12.22 27.14 -65.92
C LEU A 136 -13.32 26.62 -66.86
N GLU A 137 -14.32 25.93 -66.29
CA GLU A 137 -15.50 25.48 -67.04
C GLU A 137 -16.19 26.66 -67.71
N SER A 138 -16.52 27.72 -66.96
CA SER A 138 -17.12 28.95 -67.50
C SER A 138 -16.30 29.61 -68.62
N ALA A 139 -14.97 29.68 -68.46
CA ALA A 139 -14.08 30.22 -69.50
C ALA A 139 -14.12 29.39 -70.79
N SER A 140 -14.20 28.06 -70.66
CA SER A 140 -14.33 27.14 -71.79
C SER A 140 -15.65 27.35 -72.55
N TRP A 141 -16.78 27.50 -71.83
CA TRP A 141 -18.08 27.82 -72.44
C TRP A 141 -18.09 29.16 -73.20
N ASN A 142 -17.32 30.15 -72.72
CA ASN A 142 -17.22 31.47 -73.32
C ASN A 142 -16.12 31.57 -74.41
N TYR A 143 -15.42 30.47 -74.73
CA TYR A 143 -14.33 30.39 -75.69
C TYR A 143 -13.15 31.37 -75.41
N ASP A 144 -12.91 31.75 -74.15
CA ASP A 144 -11.79 32.61 -73.75
C ASP A 144 -10.51 31.79 -73.55
N LYS A 145 -9.76 31.60 -74.64
CA LYS A 145 -8.53 30.80 -74.65
C LYS A 145 -7.42 31.35 -73.75
N VAL A 146 -7.38 32.65 -73.48
CA VAL A 146 -6.34 33.25 -72.64
C VAL A 146 -6.64 32.95 -71.18
N ALA A 147 -7.89 33.13 -70.75
CA ALA A 147 -8.33 32.79 -69.40
C ALA A 147 -8.21 31.28 -69.13
N GLU A 148 -8.59 30.44 -70.10
CA GLU A 148 -8.49 28.97 -70.00
C GLU A 148 -7.05 28.51 -69.73
N GLN A 149 -6.07 29.04 -70.47
CA GLN A 149 -4.66 28.68 -70.26
C GLN A 149 -4.12 29.13 -68.89
N GLN A 150 -4.53 30.31 -68.40
CA GLN A 150 -4.14 30.80 -67.08
C GLN A 150 -4.75 29.98 -65.95
N LEU A 151 -6.05 29.68 -66.05
CA LEU A 151 -6.79 28.90 -65.07
C LEU A 151 -6.30 27.45 -65.00
N THR A 152 -5.93 26.85 -66.14
CA THR A 152 -5.32 25.49 -66.17
C THR A 152 -4.02 25.44 -65.38
N ARG A 153 -3.13 26.43 -65.55
CA ARG A 153 -1.88 26.50 -64.76
C ARG A 153 -2.16 26.70 -63.27
N LYS A 154 -3.17 27.51 -62.94
CA LYS A 154 -3.57 27.74 -61.55
C LYS A 154 -4.17 26.46 -60.94
N GLU A 155 -5.00 25.73 -61.68
CA GLU A 155 -5.57 24.45 -61.24
C GLU A 155 -4.45 23.47 -60.90
N GLU A 156 -3.49 23.28 -61.81
CA GLU A 156 -2.35 22.38 -61.59
C GLU A 156 -1.53 22.78 -60.34
N GLN A 157 -1.32 24.08 -60.11
CA GLN A 157 -0.64 24.58 -58.92
C GLN A 157 -1.41 24.28 -57.64
N VAL A 158 -2.71 24.58 -57.60
CA VAL A 158 -3.57 24.35 -56.42
C VAL A 158 -3.75 22.86 -56.17
N GLU A 159 -3.90 22.04 -57.21
CA GLU A 159 -3.99 20.58 -57.10
C GLU A 159 -2.70 19.97 -56.54
N ASN A 160 -1.53 20.42 -57.00
CA ASN A 160 -0.25 20.01 -56.45
C ASN A 160 -0.08 20.40 -54.97
N LEU A 161 -0.52 21.60 -54.57
CA LEU A 161 -0.52 22.02 -53.17
C LEU A 161 -1.51 21.19 -52.33
N TYR A 162 -2.72 20.98 -52.84
CA TYR A 162 -3.74 20.18 -52.19
C TYR A 162 -3.25 18.75 -51.92
N LYS A 163 -2.62 18.11 -52.93
CA LYS A 163 -2.02 16.79 -52.79
C LYS A 163 -0.93 16.76 -51.72
N LYS A 164 -0.06 17.78 -51.65
CA LYS A 164 0.96 17.88 -50.59
C LYS A 164 0.34 17.99 -49.20
N GLU A 165 -0.73 18.77 -49.04
CA GLU A 165 -1.43 18.88 -47.75
C GLU A 165 -2.19 17.58 -47.40
N GLN A 166 -2.73 16.85 -48.38
CA GLN A 166 -3.31 15.52 -48.16
C GLN A 166 -2.25 14.50 -47.69
N ASP A 167 -1.05 14.51 -48.28
CA ASP A 167 0.05 13.64 -47.86
C ASP A 167 0.47 13.93 -46.42
N LYS A 168 0.54 15.21 -46.02
CA LYS A 168 0.77 15.59 -44.60
C LYS A 168 -0.33 15.08 -43.69
N LEU A 169 -1.59 15.23 -44.09
CA LEU A 169 -2.72 14.76 -43.30
C LEU A 169 -2.70 13.24 -43.13
N LYS A 170 -2.35 12.49 -44.18
CA LYS A 170 -2.15 11.04 -44.11
C LYS A 170 -1.08 10.66 -43.09
N ASN A 171 0.08 11.32 -43.14
CA ASN A 171 1.16 11.08 -42.18
C ASN A 171 0.74 11.38 -40.74
N LEU A 172 -0.07 12.42 -40.50
CA LEU A 172 -0.60 12.75 -39.18
C LEU A 172 -1.57 11.67 -38.67
N TYR A 173 -2.44 11.13 -39.52
CA TYR A 173 -3.32 10.01 -39.14
C TYR A 173 -2.54 8.73 -38.83
N GLU A 174 -1.46 8.46 -39.57
CA GLU A 174 -0.57 7.33 -39.26
C GLU A 174 0.09 7.52 -37.88
N GLN A 175 0.61 8.71 -37.57
CA GLN A 175 1.15 9.04 -36.24
C GLN A 175 0.11 8.90 -35.12
N GLN A 176 -1.13 9.33 -35.36
CA GLN A 176 -2.21 9.18 -34.38
C GLN A 176 -2.52 7.71 -34.12
N LYS A 177 -2.62 6.90 -35.19
CA LYS A 177 -2.87 5.47 -35.08
C LYS A 177 -1.77 4.76 -34.29
N GLU A 178 -0.50 5.09 -34.52
CA GLU A 178 0.62 4.54 -33.75
C GLU A 178 0.55 4.95 -32.28
N SER A 179 0.23 6.22 -31.99
CA SER A 179 0.03 6.72 -30.63
C SER A 179 -1.10 5.99 -29.91
N ASP A 180 -2.22 5.78 -30.59
CA ASP A 180 -3.38 5.06 -30.04
C ASP A 180 -3.07 3.59 -29.79
N GLN A 181 -2.35 2.92 -30.70
CA GLN A 181 -1.89 1.55 -30.49
C GLN A 181 -0.95 1.44 -29.29
N ASN A 182 -0.03 2.40 -29.14
CA ASN A 182 0.85 2.47 -27.98
C ASN A 182 0.10 2.75 -26.69
N ALA A 183 -0.98 3.54 -26.69
CA ALA A 183 -1.81 3.72 -25.51
C ALA A 183 -2.66 2.48 -25.21
N PHE A 184 -3.08 1.75 -26.24
CA PHE A 184 -3.93 0.57 -26.09
C PHE A 184 -3.25 -0.56 -25.30
N GLN A 185 -1.92 -0.67 -25.33
CA GLN A 185 -1.20 -1.66 -24.50
C GLN A 185 -1.36 -1.43 -22.99
N TYR A 186 -1.83 -0.24 -22.59
CA TYR A 186 -1.98 0.20 -21.20
C TYR A 186 -3.44 0.19 -20.72
N ILE A 187 -4.39 -0.35 -21.48
CA ILE A 187 -5.82 -0.32 -21.11
C ILE A 187 -6.17 -1.27 -19.97
N HIS A 188 -5.35 -2.30 -19.72
CA HIS A 188 -5.66 -3.31 -18.73
C HIS A 188 -5.40 -2.78 -17.31
N ASN A 189 -6.37 -2.98 -16.40
CA ASN A 189 -6.20 -2.62 -15.00
C ASN A 189 -5.37 -3.71 -14.29
N VAL A 190 -4.10 -3.43 -14.07
CA VAL A 190 -3.12 -4.36 -13.47
C VAL A 190 -3.05 -4.27 -11.95
N PHE A 191 -3.81 -3.42 -11.26
CA PHE A 191 -3.68 -3.26 -9.81
C PHE A 191 -3.97 -4.56 -9.05
N GLY A 192 -5.03 -5.27 -9.44
CA GLY A 192 -5.35 -6.60 -8.89
C GLY A 192 -4.27 -7.65 -9.23
N ASP A 193 -3.76 -7.62 -10.46
CA ASP A 193 -2.67 -8.53 -10.86
C ASP A 193 -1.38 -8.29 -10.08
N ILE A 194 -1.08 -7.02 -9.77
CA ILE A 194 0.05 -6.63 -8.91
C ILE A 194 -0.18 -7.12 -7.49
N LEU A 195 -1.38 -7.00 -6.92
CA LEU A 195 -1.68 -7.57 -5.60
C LEU A 195 -1.38 -9.08 -5.57
N ASP A 196 -1.87 -9.84 -6.56
CA ASP A 196 -1.63 -11.29 -6.65
C ASP A 196 -0.14 -11.62 -6.82
N LEU A 197 0.58 -10.82 -7.62
CA LEU A 197 2.02 -10.93 -7.80
C LEU A 197 2.77 -10.64 -6.50
N SER A 198 2.44 -9.54 -5.81
CA SER A 198 3.01 -9.13 -4.53
C SER A 198 2.80 -10.18 -3.45
N ASN A 199 1.59 -10.75 -3.34
CA ASN A 199 1.31 -11.85 -2.42
C ASN A 199 2.17 -13.09 -2.74
N THR A 200 2.32 -13.42 -4.02
CA THR A 200 3.20 -14.51 -4.46
C THR A 200 4.66 -14.24 -4.05
N PHE A 201 5.15 -13.03 -4.26
CA PHE A 201 6.52 -12.64 -3.90
C PHE A 201 6.77 -12.68 -2.40
N ILE A 202 5.81 -12.22 -1.58
CA ILE A 202 5.89 -12.33 -0.12
C ILE A 202 5.98 -13.79 0.32
N SER A 203 5.15 -14.67 -0.25
CA SER A 203 5.17 -16.10 0.05
C SER A 203 6.51 -16.73 -0.31
N LEU A 204 7.04 -16.45 -1.51
CA LEU A 204 8.34 -16.94 -1.96
C LEU A 204 9.49 -16.44 -1.06
N LEU A 205 9.52 -15.14 -0.76
CA LEU A 205 10.49 -14.59 0.19
C LEU A 205 10.36 -15.25 1.56
N GLY A 206 9.14 -15.53 2.03
CA GLY A 206 8.86 -16.25 3.28
C GLY A 206 9.39 -17.69 3.29
N ASN A 207 9.36 -18.38 2.16
CA ASN A 207 9.84 -19.76 2.05
C ASN A 207 11.38 -19.85 2.07
N TYR A 208 12.07 -18.93 1.38
CA TYR A 208 13.54 -18.97 1.24
C TYR A 208 14.30 -18.13 2.26
N PHE A 209 13.70 -17.02 2.67
CA PHE A 209 14.15 -16.20 3.78
C PHE A 209 13.05 -16.24 4.84
N PRO A 210 12.79 -17.41 5.45
CA PRO A 210 11.89 -17.48 6.58
C PRO A 210 12.38 -16.41 7.53
N VAL A 211 11.47 -15.54 7.92
CA VAL A 211 11.71 -14.76 9.13
C VAL A 211 11.97 -15.84 10.15
N GLU A 212 13.24 -16.02 10.52
CA GLU A 212 13.53 -16.70 11.74
C GLU A 212 12.63 -15.96 12.72
N LYS A 213 11.60 -16.63 13.23
CA LYS A 213 11.07 -16.28 14.53
C LYS A 213 12.24 -16.55 15.46
N LYS A 214 13.25 -15.68 15.41
CA LYS A 214 14.34 -15.64 16.36
C LYS A 214 13.61 -15.40 17.65
N LYS A 215 13.55 -16.47 18.43
CA LYS A 215 13.58 -16.34 19.87
C LYS A 215 14.69 -15.32 20.16
N THR A 216 14.27 -14.18 20.72
CA THR A 216 15.02 -13.12 21.43
C THR A 216 15.88 -12.14 20.61
N PRO A 217 16.23 -10.95 21.15
CA PRO A 217 15.43 -9.88 21.79
C PRO A 217 15.83 -8.45 21.30
N ASN A 218 15.00 -7.42 21.56
CA ASN A 218 15.24 -5.95 21.55
C ASN A 218 14.16 -5.20 20.73
N ASN A 219 13.14 -4.64 21.40
CA ASN A 219 13.13 -3.32 22.07
C ASN A 219 12.90 -2.14 21.11
N THR A 220 11.66 -2.02 20.67
CA THR A 220 10.88 -0.76 20.79
C THR A 220 9.41 -1.11 20.54
N PRO A 221 8.53 -1.03 21.54
CA PRO A 221 7.15 -1.47 21.38
C PRO A 221 6.37 -0.44 20.57
N THR A 222 6.04 -0.79 19.33
CA THR A 222 4.85 -0.25 18.67
C THR A 222 3.65 -0.85 19.40
N ILE A 223 3.15 -0.13 20.39
CA ILE A 223 1.99 -0.50 21.20
C ILE A 223 0.77 -0.57 20.28
N LYS A 224 0.37 -1.78 19.89
CA LYS A 224 -0.98 -2.02 19.37
C LYS A 224 -1.98 -1.69 20.50
N PRO A 225 -3.13 -1.05 20.20
CA PRO A 225 -4.13 -0.74 21.21
C PRO A 225 -4.55 -2.01 21.97
N GLY A 226 -4.55 -1.91 23.29
CA GLY A 226 -4.85 -3.00 24.22
C GLY A 226 -6.28 -3.47 24.09
N ILE A 227 -6.46 -4.79 24.02
CA ILE A 227 -7.77 -5.43 23.88
C ILE A 227 -8.63 -5.24 25.14
N TYR A 228 -8.00 -5.02 26.31
CA TYR A 228 -8.65 -5.02 27.62
C TYR A 228 -8.47 -3.71 28.41
N PHE A 229 -7.25 -3.14 28.43
CA PHE A 229 -6.93 -1.96 29.22
C PHE A 229 -6.09 -0.96 28.44
N ASP A 230 -6.37 0.33 28.63
CA ASP A 230 -5.55 1.41 28.08
C ASP A 230 -4.20 1.53 28.79
N MET A 231 -3.25 2.22 28.16
CA MET A 231 -1.90 2.37 28.72
C MET A 231 -1.88 3.21 30.00
N ASN A 232 -2.80 4.16 30.15
CA ASN A 232 -2.82 5.07 31.28
C ASN A 232 -3.17 4.34 32.59
N LEU A 233 -4.22 3.51 32.58
CA LEU A 233 -4.60 2.67 33.71
C LEU A 233 -3.47 1.70 34.08
N VAL A 234 -2.85 1.07 33.09
CA VAL A 234 -1.77 0.12 33.34
C VAL A 234 -0.53 0.81 33.91
N SER A 235 -0.20 2.01 33.43
CA SER A 235 0.93 2.81 33.94
C SER A 235 0.79 3.11 35.42
N LEU A 236 -0.38 3.57 35.85
CA LEU A 236 -0.66 3.88 37.25
C LEU A 236 -0.57 2.63 38.14
N ILE A 237 -1.10 1.49 37.69
CA ILE A 237 -0.98 0.22 38.41
C ILE A 237 0.48 -0.23 38.47
N HIS A 238 1.23 -0.09 37.37
CA HIS A 238 2.64 -0.46 37.31
C HIS A 238 3.47 0.33 38.32
N GLN A 239 3.26 1.64 38.42
CA GLN A 239 3.95 2.51 39.39
C GLN A 239 3.74 2.05 40.84
N GLU A 240 2.52 1.63 41.17
CA GLU A 240 2.18 1.17 42.53
C GLU A 240 2.64 -0.27 42.80
N CYS A 241 2.66 -1.15 41.80
CA CYS A 241 2.83 -2.60 42.01
C CYS A 241 4.20 -3.15 41.60
N ASN A 242 4.92 -2.50 40.68
CA ASN A 242 6.21 -2.98 40.18
C ASN A 242 7.27 -2.95 41.29
N ASN A 243 8.07 -4.02 41.39
CA ASN A 243 9.01 -4.23 42.50
C ASN A 243 8.40 -4.32 43.91
N ILE A 244 7.08 -4.26 44.08
CA ILE A 244 6.39 -4.44 45.37
C ILE A 244 5.55 -5.73 45.36
N GLN A 245 4.47 -5.77 44.56
CA GLN A 245 3.63 -6.96 44.39
C GLN A 245 4.20 -7.92 43.34
N PHE A 246 4.75 -7.36 42.27
CA PHE A 246 5.37 -8.11 41.18
C PHE A 246 6.89 -8.00 41.23
N GLU A 247 7.57 -8.99 40.65
CA GLU A 247 8.98 -8.85 40.32
C GLU A 247 9.21 -7.72 39.30
N ASN A 248 10.46 -7.27 39.17
CA ASN A 248 10.80 -6.18 38.27
C ASN A 248 10.38 -6.52 36.84
N LEU A 249 9.48 -5.72 36.30
CA LEU A 249 8.92 -5.89 34.98
C LEU A 249 8.85 -4.53 34.30
N SER A 250 9.14 -4.48 32.99
CA SER A 250 8.98 -3.22 32.24
C SER A 250 7.50 -2.84 32.17
N GLU A 251 7.20 -1.54 32.15
CA GLU A 251 5.83 -1.03 32.01
C GLU A 251 5.15 -1.57 30.74
N THR A 252 5.93 -1.69 29.66
CA THR A 252 5.48 -2.22 28.36
C THR A 252 5.19 -3.72 28.39
N ASP A 253 5.99 -4.51 29.12
CA ASP A 253 5.71 -5.93 29.30
C ASP A 253 4.50 -6.15 30.22
N PHE A 254 4.36 -5.34 31.28
CA PHE A 254 3.20 -5.37 32.15
C PHE A 254 1.92 -5.03 31.40
N TYR A 255 1.98 -4.03 30.51
CA TYR A 255 0.91 -3.71 29.55
C TYR A 255 0.55 -4.87 28.63
N ALA A 256 1.55 -5.48 28.01
CA ALA A 256 1.34 -6.63 27.14
C ALA A 256 0.69 -7.80 27.90
N LEU A 257 1.16 -8.08 29.12
CA LEU A 257 0.66 -9.16 29.97
C LEU A 257 -0.79 -8.93 30.41
N LEU A 258 -1.14 -7.73 30.89
CA LEU A 258 -2.51 -7.40 31.28
C LEU A 258 -3.47 -7.41 30.09
N ASN A 259 -2.97 -7.11 28.87
CA ASN A 259 -3.75 -7.17 27.64
C ASN A 259 -3.69 -8.52 26.91
N LEU A 260 -3.09 -9.56 27.53
CA LEU A 260 -2.92 -10.89 26.94
C LEU A 260 -2.23 -10.88 25.56
N GLN A 261 -1.38 -9.88 25.33
CA GLN A 261 -0.55 -9.78 24.14
C GLN A 261 0.68 -10.69 24.27
N PRO A 262 1.27 -11.15 23.15
CA PRO A 262 2.48 -11.97 23.20
C PRO A 262 3.63 -11.25 23.92
N CYS A 263 4.06 -11.79 25.06
CA CYS A 263 5.18 -11.26 25.86
C CYS A 263 6.10 -12.42 26.26
N ASN A 264 7.42 -12.19 26.22
CA ASN A 264 8.42 -13.17 26.66
C ASN A 264 8.63 -13.16 28.18
N SER A 265 8.18 -12.09 28.84
CA SER A 265 8.23 -11.92 30.28
C SER A 265 7.04 -12.63 30.94
N ARG A 266 7.20 -13.01 32.22
CA ARG A 266 6.13 -13.62 33.01
C ARG A 266 5.68 -12.67 34.09
N LEU A 267 4.39 -12.74 34.42
CA LEU A 267 3.83 -11.98 35.53
C LEU A 267 4.17 -12.67 36.86
N THR A 268 5.40 -12.53 37.35
CA THR A 268 5.84 -13.19 38.59
C THR A 268 5.38 -12.40 39.81
N VAL A 269 4.57 -13.04 40.67
CA VAL A 269 4.10 -12.50 41.94
C VAL A 269 5.13 -12.77 43.04
N LYS A 270 5.50 -11.73 43.80
CA LYS A 270 6.43 -11.89 44.94
C LYS A 270 5.81 -12.69 46.09
N ASP A 271 6.68 -13.31 46.89
CA ASP A 271 6.26 -14.09 48.05
C ASP A 271 5.36 -13.28 48.98
N ARG A 272 4.26 -13.89 49.43
CA ARG A 272 3.24 -13.29 50.32
C ARG A 272 2.39 -12.17 49.70
N GLU A 273 2.62 -11.79 48.43
CA GLU A 273 1.83 -10.77 47.73
C GLU A 273 0.58 -11.33 47.03
N GLY A 274 0.42 -12.66 46.99
CA GLY A 274 -0.67 -13.33 46.26
C GLY A 274 -2.07 -12.83 46.59
N ILE A 275 -2.35 -12.49 47.86
CA ILE A 275 -3.66 -11.95 48.28
C ILE A 275 -3.92 -10.57 47.65
N ARG A 276 -2.92 -9.70 47.63
CA ARG A 276 -3.02 -8.34 47.06
C ARG A 276 -3.14 -8.41 45.54
N VAL A 277 -2.39 -9.29 44.89
CA VAL A 277 -2.54 -9.52 43.44
C VAL A 277 -3.92 -10.08 43.09
N CYS A 278 -4.50 -10.97 43.91
CA CYS A 278 -5.88 -11.43 43.70
C CYS A 278 -6.89 -10.26 43.76
N TYR A 279 -6.70 -9.31 44.67
CA TYR A 279 -7.54 -8.11 44.75
C TYR A 279 -7.38 -7.20 43.52
N LEU A 280 -6.15 -6.98 43.06
CA LEU A 280 -5.90 -6.23 41.84
C LEU A 280 -6.59 -6.85 40.62
N ILE A 281 -6.47 -8.18 40.44
CA ILE A 281 -7.14 -8.91 39.35
C ILE A 281 -8.66 -8.79 39.46
N TYR A 282 -9.21 -8.81 40.67
CA TYR A 282 -10.64 -8.55 40.89
C TYR A 282 -11.06 -7.15 40.44
N LYS A 283 -10.29 -6.10 40.79
CA LYS A 283 -10.60 -4.73 40.35
C LYS A 283 -10.53 -4.56 38.84
N LEU A 284 -9.52 -5.16 38.21
CA LEU A 284 -9.41 -5.20 36.75
C LEU A 284 -10.56 -5.97 36.09
N TYR A 285 -10.98 -7.09 36.68
CA TYR A 285 -12.13 -7.87 36.20
C TYR A 285 -13.45 -7.07 36.24
N GLU A 286 -13.69 -6.31 37.31
CA GLU A 286 -14.89 -5.47 37.45
C GLU A 286 -14.88 -4.27 36.49
N CYS A 287 -13.70 -3.84 36.02
CA CYS A 287 -13.54 -2.79 35.03
C CYS A 287 -13.95 -3.24 33.60
N LEU A 288 -13.93 -4.54 33.32
CA LEU A 288 -14.25 -5.09 32.00
C LEU A 288 -15.76 -5.22 31.77
N LYS A 289 -16.25 -4.62 30.68
CA LYS A 289 -17.69 -4.55 30.32
C LYS A 289 -18.19 -5.73 29.43
N THR A 290 -17.32 -6.66 29.01
CA THR A 290 -17.57 -7.60 27.90
C THR A 290 -17.77 -9.07 28.30
N GLU A 291 -18.31 -9.87 27.37
CA GLU A 291 -18.47 -11.33 27.46
C GLU A 291 -17.14 -12.09 27.64
N SER A 292 -16.00 -11.46 27.37
CA SER A 292 -14.65 -12.04 27.46
C SER A 292 -13.97 -11.90 28.84
N ARG A 293 -14.57 -11.20 29.82
CA ARG A 293 -13.92 -10.96 31.13
C ARG A 293 -13.59 -12.22 31.91
N ALA A 294 -14.39 -13.28 31.77
CA ALA A 294 -14.15 -14.57 32.42
C ALA A 294 -12.93 -15.30 31.82
N GLN A 295 -12.81 -15.27 30.49
CA GLN A 295 -11.65 -15.81 29.78
C GLN A 295 -10.39 -15.03 30.16
N TRP A 296 -10.46 -13.70 30.16
CA TRP A 296 -9.35 -12.84 30.59
C TRP A 296 -8.86 -13.17 32.00
N ARG A 297 -9.79 -13.35 32.95
CA ARG A 297 -9.46 -13.73 34.33
C ARG A 297 -8.74 -15.08 34.39
N SER A 298 -9.21 -16.07 33.64
CA SER A 298 -8.59 -17.41 33.62
C SER A 298 -7.15 -17.33 33.10
N ASP A 299 -6.94 -16.60 32.00
CA ASP A 299 -5.64 -16.47 31.37
C ASP A 299 -4.64 -15.66 32.23
N ILE A 300 -5.10 -14.57 32.87
CA ILE A 300 -4.23 -13.77 33.73
C ILE A 300 -3.86 -14.49 35.03
N LEU A 301 -4.78 -15.27 35.62
CA LEU A 301 -4.49 -16.09 36.79
C LEU A 301 -3.43 -17.15 36.48
N LYS A 302 -3.55 -17.80 35.31
CA LYS A 302 -2.57 -18.76 34.82
C LYS A 302 -1.21 -18.10 34.59
N SER A 303 -1.19 -16.90 34.00
CA SER A 303 0.03 -16.10 33.80
C SER A 303 0.71 -15.72 35.12
N ALA A 304 -0.09 -15.36 36.13
CA ALA A 304 0.37 -15.00 37.47
C ALA A 304 0.77 -16.20 38.35
N GLY A 305 0.55 -17.44 37.88
CA GLY A 305 0.78 -18.65 38.68
C GLY A 305 -0.19 -18.83 39.85
N ILE A 306 -1.37 -18.20 39.80
CA ILE A 306 -2.39 -18.24 40.86
C ILE A 306 -3.44 -19.29 40.53
N LYS A 307 -3.69 -20.22 41.45
CA LYS A 307 -4.76 -21.23 41.31
C LYS A 307 -6.14 -20.60 41.46
N GLU A 308 -7.12 -21.05 40.68
CA GLU A 308 -8.47 -20.50 40.69
C GLU A 308 -9.16 -20.63 42.07
N ASP A 309 -9.00 -21.76 42.77
CA ASP A 309 -9.53 -21.95 44.14
C ASP A 309 -8.92 -20.97 45.15
N TYR A 310 -7.63 -20.68 44.99
CA TYR A 310 -6.94 -19.70 45.84
C TYR A 310 -7.48 -18.30 45.55
N TYR A 311 -7.62 -17.93 44.28
CA TYR A 311 -8.20 -16.65 43.88
C TYR A 311 -9.61 -16.48 44.46
N ASN A 312 -10.51 -17.44 44.25
CA ASN A 312 -11.90 -17.39 44.71
C ASN A 312 -12.04 -17.24 46.24
N SER A 313 -11.08 -17.74 47.01
CA SER A 313 -11.08 -17.60 48.48
C SER A 313 -10.38 -16.33 48.98
N LYS A 314 -9.51 -15.70 48.19
CA LYS A 314 -8.63 -14.61 48.66
C LYS A 314 -8.88 -13.24 48.03
N TYR A 315 -9.55 -13.16 46.89
CA TYR A 315 -9.68 -11.93 46.11
C TYR A 315 -10.37 -10.77 46.84
N LYS A 316 -11.22 -11.03 47.85
CA LYS A 316 -11.87 -9.99 48.69
C LYS A 316 -11.25 -9.81 50.08
N VAL A 317 -10.20 -10.56 50.42
CA VAL A 317 -9.57 -10.48 51.75
C VAL A 317 -9.06 -9.07 52.08
N PRO A 318 -8.48 -8.30 51.13
CA PRO A 318 -8.02 -6.95 51.43
C PRO A 318 -9.09 -5.92 51.82
N VAL A 319 -10.36 -6.23 51.57
CA VAL A 319 -11.53 -5.42 51.94
C VAL A 319 -12.50 -6.18 52.84
N SER A 320 -12.01 -7.21 53.55
CA SER A 320 -12.79 -7.95 54.55
C SER A 320 -13.05 -7.11 55.81
N GLU A 321 -13.87 -7.61 56.74
CA GLU A 321 -14.21 -6.89 57.99
C GLU A 321 -12.99 -6.57 58.86
N ILE A 322 -11.95 -7.41 58.84
CA ILE A 322 -10.72 -7.22 59.63
C ILE A 322 -9.50 -7.48 58.72
N PRO A 323 -9.16 -6.56 57.80
CA PRO A 323 -8.00 -6.72 56.93
C PRO A 323 -6.71 -6.41 57.71
N SER A 324 -5.59 -7.00 57.28
CA SER A 324 -4.29 -6.53 57.79
C SER A 324 -4.03 -5.11 57.31
N ARG A 325 -3.28 -4.33 58.09
CA ARG A 325 -2.96 -2.93 57.76
C ARG A 325 -2.33 -2.77 56.36
N GLU A 326 -1.50 -3.73 55.94
CA GLU A 326 -0.88 -3.73 54.62
C GLU A 326 -1.87 -4.00 53.50
N ASN A 327 -2.80 -4.93 53.71
CA ASN A 327 -3.84 -5.25 52.73
C ASN A 327 -4.83 -4.11 52.60
N GLU A 328 -5.22 -3.49 53.71
CA GLU A 328 -6.11 -2.33 53.72
C GLU A 328 -5.47 -1.14 52.99
N ARG A 329 -4.19 -0.86 53.27
CA ARG A 329 -3.45 0.21 52.57
C ARG A 329 -3.38 -0.05 51.06
N PHE A 330 -3.04 -1.27 50.66
CA PHE A 330 -2.98 -1.65 49.24
C PHE A 330 -4.34 -1.52 48.56
N ALA A 331 -5.42 -1.99 49.20
CA ALA A 331 -6.76 -1.90 48.65
C ALA A 331 -7.17 -0.44 48.41
N ARG A 332 -6.89 0.47 49.36
CA ARG A 332 -7.13 1.90 49.18
C ARG A 332 -6.35 2.49 48.01
N CYS A 333 -5.04 2.22 47.92
CA CYS A 333 -4.20 2.69 46.81
C CYS A 333 -4.76 2.26 45.45
N ILE A 334 -5.11 0.98 45.29
CA ILE A 334 -5.68 0.47 44.05
C ILE A 334 -7.07 1.08 43.80
N ASP A 335 -7.94 1.15 44.79
CA ASP A 335 -9.28 1.73 44.63
C ASP A 335 -9.24 3.19 44.16
N ASP A 336 -8.28 3.97 44.65
CA ASP A 336 -8.13 5.36 44.24
C ASP A 336 -7.65 5.50 42.79
N ILE A 337 -6.83 4.58 42.27
CA ILE A 337 -6.48 4.52 40.84
C ILE A 337 -7.76 4.33 40.00
N PHE A 338 -8.62 3.37 40.36
CA PHE A 338 -9.84 3.07 39.59
C PHE A 338 -10.92 4.16 39.70
N LYS A 339 -10.96 4.94 40.80
CA LYS A 339 -11.84 6.11 40.94
C LYS A 339 -11.42 7.28 40.06
N ASN A 340 -10.12 7.45 39.79
CA ASN A 340 -9.59 8.56 39.01
C ASN A 340 -9.73 8.36 37.48
N ILE A 341 -10.18 7.18 37.05
CA ILE A 341 -10.27 6.77 35.63
C ILE A 341 -11.72 6.53 35.19
N SER A 342 -12.65 6.27 36.13
CA SER A 342 -14.11 6.29 35.88
C SER A 342 -14.65 7.72 35.88
#